data_AF-A0A9P8MQF8-F1
#
_entry.id   AF-A0A9P8MQF8-F1
#
_cell.length_a   1.000
_cell.length_b   1.000
_cell.length_c   1.000
_cell.angle_alpha   90.00
_cell.angle_beta   90.00
_cell.angle_gamma   90.00
#
_symmetry.space_group_name_H-M   'P 1'
#
loop_
_entity.id
_entity.type
_entity.pdbx_description
1 polymer ?
#
loop_
_entity_poly.entity_id
_entity_poly.type
_entity_poly.pdbx_seq_one_letter_code
_entity_poly.pdbx_strand_id
1 'polypeptide(L)'
;MALECNSCKKSPPEVALLKRCAKCSTTPYCSRDCQKADWKVHKKVCGKQADATTSFQDGPTTGNSSPPKGLEQGVIRPFTRLENRTWLHDRSERDVYGLLIDAYRLRVEDMYNIEGEADADSIYGGAANGLRGFKRFLERVERCPGILPPWWDAKKKKE
;
A
#
# COMPACT_ATOMS: atom_id res chain seq x y z
N MET A 1 -11.59 -27.84 19.12
CA MET A 1 -12.79 -27.08 19.52
C MET A 1 -13.67 -26.93 18.30
N ALA A 2 -14.93 -27.37 18.37
CA ALA A 2 -15.86 -27.29 17.25
C ALA A 2 -16.21 -25.83 16.96
N LEU A 3 -16.20 -25.43 15.68
CA LEU A 3 -16.77 -24.15 15.28
C LEU A 3 -18.29 -24.27 15.34
N GLU A 4 -18.91 -23.41 16.16
CA GLU A 4 -20.36 -23.24 16.28
C GLU A 4 -20.76 -21.80 15.97
N CYS A 5 -22.01 -21.56 15.57
CA CYS A 5 -22.53 -20.22 15.36
C CYS A 5 -22.59 -19.45 16.69
N ASN A 6 -22.03 -18.24 16.74
CA ASN A 6 -22.03 -17.45 17.97
C ASN A 6 -23.45 -17.03 18.43
N SER A 7 -24.39 -16.91 17.49
CA SER A 7 -25.76 -16.48 17.78
C SER A 7 -26.71 -17.63 18.10
N CYS A 8 -26.71 -18.72 17.30
CA CYS A 8 -27.68 -19.81 17.43
C CYS A 8 -27.07 -21.13 17.91
N LYS A 9 -25.76 -21.17 18.16
CA LYS A 9 -25.02 -22.32 18.71
C LYS A 9 -25.07 -23.60 17.87
N LYS A 10 -25.57 -23.53 16.63
CA LYS A 10 -25.53 -24.64 15.67
C LYS A 10 -24.13 -24.84 15.11
N SER A 11 -23.70 -26.09 14.99
CA SER A 11 -22.46 -26.53 14.35
C SER A 11 -22.78 -27.44 13.15
N PRO A 12 -21.82 -27.69 12.25
CA PRO A 12 -21.96 -28.74 11.24
C PRO A 12 -22.26 -30.10 11.93
N PRO A 13 -23.17 -30.95 11.39
CA PRO A 13 -23.79 -30.89 10.05
C PRO A 13 -25.11 -30.09 9.95
N GLU A 14 -25.66 -29.57 11.05
CA GLU A 14 -26.94 -28.83 11.03
C GLU A 14 -26.87 -27.52 10.21
N VAL A 15 -25.67 -26.98 10.07
CA VAL A 15 -25.37 -25.81 9.25
C VAL A 15 -24.25 -26.17 8.28
N ALA A 16 -24.51 -26.02 6.98
CA ALA A 16 -23.59 -26.44 5.92
C ALA A 16 -22.22 -25.74 6.00
N LEU A 17 -22.18 -24.49 6.46
CA LEU A 17 -20.93 -23.73 6.63
C LEU A 17 -21.11 -22.57 7.61
N LEU A 18 -20.10 -22.36 8.47
CA LEU A 18 -19.99 -21.16 9.30
C LEU A 18 -19.12 -20.13 8.60
N LYS A 19 -19.67 -18.93 8.39
CA LYS A 19 -18.97 -17.76 7.85
C LYS A 19 -18.51 -16.88 8.99
N ARG A 20 -17.33 -16.27 8.85
CA ARG A 20 -16.83 -15.32 9.86
C ARG A 20 -17.33 -13.90 9.58
N CYS A 21 -17.38 -13.09 10.62
CA CYS A 21 -17.70 -11.66 10.50
C CYS A 21 -16.78 -10.99 9.47
N ALA A 22 -17.32 -10.31 8.47
CA ALA A 22 -16.51 -9.64 7.43
C ALA A 22 -15.59 -8.53 7.97
N LYS A 23 -15.89 -7.96 9.15
CA LYS A 23 -15.12 -6.85 9.73
C LYS A 23 -13.92 -7.31 10.57
N CYS A 24 -14.08 -8.37 11.35
CA CYS A 24 -13.02 -8.85 12.26
C CYS A 24 -12.49 -10.24 11.92
N SER A 25 -13.17 -11.00 11.06
CA SER A 25 -12.79 -12.37 10.67
C SER A 25 -12.56 -13.35 11.83
N THR A 26 -13.05 -13.04 13.03
CA THR A 26 -12.89 -13.86 14.24
C THR A 26 -14.17 -14.63 14.58
N THR A 27 -15.31 -13.96 14.73
CA THR A 27 -16.55 -14.59 15.23
C THR A 27 -17.32 -15.33 14.11
N PRO A 28 -17.66 -16.63 14.29
CA PRO A 28 -18.40 -17.44 13.32
C PRO A 28 -19.94 -17.31 13.41
N TYR A 29 -20.62 -17.34 12.25
CA TYR A 29 -22.08 -17.32 12.10
C TYR A 29 -22.53 -18.22 10.95
N CYS A 30 -23.68 -18.88 11.07
CA CYS A 30 -24.23 -19.68 9.97
C CYS A 30 -24.96 -18.85 8.91
N SER A 31 -25.41 -17.63 9.25
CA SER A 31 -26.12 -16.74 8.33
C SER A 31 -25.89 -15.26 8.66
N ARG A 32 -26.23 -14.37 7.71
CA ARG A 32 -26.25 -12.92 7.95
C ARG A 32 -27.26 -12.52 9.02
N ASP A 33 -28.35 -13.28 9.19
CA ASP A 33 -29.35 -13.01 10.21
C ASP A 33 -28.82 -13.29 11.61
N CYS A 34 -28.07 -14.39 11.78
CA CYS A 34 -27.35 -14.67 13.02
C CYS A 34 -26.30 -13.59 13.35
N GLN A 35 -25.60 -13.07 12.34
CA GLN A 35 -24.67 -11.94 12.53
C GLN A 35 -25.40 -10.66 12.98
N LYS A 36 -26.54 -10.33 12.36
CA LYS A 36 -27.35 -9.15 12.72
C LYS A 36 -27.96 -9.28 14.12
N ALA A 37 -28.40 -10.47 14.50
CA ALA A 37 -28.95 -10.75 15.82
C ALA A 37 -27.89 -10.52 16.92
N ASP A 38 -26.66 -10.97 16.70
CA ASP A 38 -25.54 -10.77 17.64
C ASP A 38 -24.93 -9.34 17.56
N TRP A 39 -25.25 -8.55 16.54
CA TRP A 39 -24.58 -7.27 16.26
C TRP A 39 -24.58 -6.30 17.44
N LYS A 40 -25.65 -6.24 18.25
CA LYS A 40 -25.72 -5.34 19.42
C LYS A 40 -24.65 -5.65 20.47
N VAL A 41 -24.28 -6.93 20.61
CA VAL A 41 -23.25 -7.42 21.54
C VAL A 41 -21.89 -7.43 20.84
N HIS A 42 -21.82 -8.09 19.68
CA HIS A 42 -20.60 -8.23 18.90
C HIS A 42 -19.94 -6.90 18.55
N LYS A 43 -20.69 -5.84 18.21
CA LYS A 43 -20.12 -4.54 17.83
C LYS A 43 -19.19 -3.93 18.88
N LYS A 44 -19.37 -4.28 20.17
CA LYS A 44 -18.55 -3.76 21.27
C LYS A 44 -17.14 -4.36 21.30
N VAL A 45 -17.01 -5.58 20.75
CA VAL A 45 -15.78 -6.39 20.71
C VAL A 45 -15.26 -6.60 19.28
N CYS A 46 -16.06 -6.26 18.26
CA CYS A 46 -15.73 -6.41 16.85
C CYS A 46 -14.50 -5.57 16.49
N GLY A 47 -13.38 -6.23 16.23
CA GLY A 47 -12.10 -5.60 15.89
C GLY A 47 -11.20 -5.25 17.08
N LYS A 48 -11.54 -5.65 18.31
CA LYS A 48 -10.73 -5.37 19.52
C LYS A 48 -9.81 -6.51 19.96
N GLN A 49 -9.89 -7.68 19.33
CA GLN A 49 -8.99 -8.79 19.62
C GLN A 49 -7.95 -8.89 18.51
N ALA A 50 -6.95 -8.02 18.60
CA ALA A 50 -5.70 -8.11 17.83
C ALA A 50 -4.47 -8.18 18.75
N ASP A 51 -4.66 -8.42 20.05
CA ASP A 51 -3.58 -8.57 21.03
C ASP A 51 -3.78 -9.84 21.84
N ALA A 52 -3.38 -10.97 21.27
CA ALA A 52 -2.74 -12.07 21.98
C ALA A 52 -2.48 -13.24 21.02
N THR A 53 -1.21 -13.66 20.98
CA THR A 53 -0.67 -14.89 20.37
C THR A 53 -0.21 -14.75 18.92
N THR A 54 1.03 -14.28 18.73
CA THR A 54 2.17 -15.16 18.37
C THR A 54 3.45 -14.33 18.24
N SER A 55 4.30 -14.39 19.26
CA SER A 55 5.75 -14.27 19.06
C SER A 55 6.18 -15.57 18.40
N PHE A 56 6.72 -15.54 17.18
CA PHE A 56 7.81 -16.38 16.63
C PHE A 56 7.97 -16.09 15.12
N GLN A 57 8.99 -15.28 14.85
CA GLN A 57 9.88 -15.18 13.67
C GLN A 57 9.36 -15.10 12.21
N ASP A 58 9.93 -14.07 11.55
CA ASP A 58 10.27 -13.90 10.13
C ASP A 58 9.15 -13.77 9.07
N GLY A 59 8.86 -12.51 8.73
CA GLY A 59 8.19 -12.09 7.49
C GLY A 59 7.11 -11.02 7.73
N PRO A 60 7.17 -9.83 7.10
CA PRO A 60 6.11 -8.82 7.25
C PRO A 60 4.88 -9.23 6.41
N THR A 61 4.03 -10.07 6.97
CA THR A 61 2.77 -10.50 6.33
C THR A 61 1.69 -9.44 6.51
N THR A 62 1.65 -8.52 5.56
CA THR A 62 0.44 -8.07 4.83
C THR A 62 -0.85 -7.81 5.63
N GLY A 63 -0.97 -6.59 6.15
CA GLY A 63 -2.27 -5.90 6.24
C GLY A 63 -2.47 -5.05 4.98
N ASN A 64 -3.43 -5.40 4.12
CA ASN A 64 -3.90 -4.61 2.95
C ASN A 64 -2.84 -3.99 2.01
N SER A 65 -1.63 -4.54 1.96
CA SER A 65 -0.52 -3.96 1.19
C SER A 65 -0.33 -4.76 -0.08
N SER A 66 -1.06 -4.47 -1.15
CA SER A 66 -0.81 -5.13 -2.44
C SER A 66 0.42 -4.51 -3.11
N PRO A 67 1.47 -5.31 -3.36
CA PRO A 67 2.05 -5.35 -4.71
C PRO A 67 2.19 -6.80 -5.16
N PRO A 68 1.79 -7.14 -6.41
CA PRO A 68 2.61 -6.86 -7.60
C PRO A 68 1.76 -6.42 -8.83
N LYS A 69 2.27 -5.84 -9.93
CA LYS A 69 3.62 -5.80 -10.53
C LYS A 69 4.29 -4.41 -10.41
N GLY A 70 5.59 -4.42 -10.13
CA GLY A 70 6.49 -3.25 -10.28
C GLY A 70 7.24 -2.84 -9.01
N LEU A 71 6.69 -3.09 -7.82
CA LEU A 71 7.29 -2.74 -6.53
C LEU A 71 7.54 -3.98 -5.66
N GLU A 72 8.63 -3.95 -4.90
CA GLU A 72 9.05 -5.03 -4.02
C GLU A 72 8.19 -5.09 -2.75
N GLN A 73 7.82 -3.93 -2.20
CA GLN A 73 7.11 -3.85 -0.92
C GLN A 73 5.90 -2.91 -0.98
N GLY A 74 4.80 -3.37 -0.38
CA GLY A 74 3.60 -2.57 -0.21
C GLY A 74 3.75 -1.62 0.96
N VAL A 75 3.00 -0.52 0.94
CA VAL A 75 3.05 0.50 2.01
C VAL A 75 1.77 0.51 2.82
N ILE A 76 1.93 0.55 4.14
CA ILE A 76 0.84 0.67 5.10
C ILE A 76 0.26 2.08 5.04
N ARG A 77 -1.08 2.18 4.98
CA ARG A 77 -1.83 3.46 4.95
C ARG A 77 -1.30 4.44 3.89
N PRO A 78 -1.35 4.05 2.61
CA PRO A 78 -0.77 4.82 1.50
C PRO A 78 -1.18 6.30 1.52
N PHE A 79 -2.48 6.59 1.59
CA PHE A 79 -2.98 7.98 1.52
C PHE A 79 -2.52 8.85 2.70
N THR A 80 -2.39 8.29 3.90
CA THR A 80 -1.85 9.03 5.06
C THR A 80 -0.39 9.40 4.83
N ARG A 81 0.40 8.51 4.21
CA ARG A 81 1.81 8.83 3.89
C ARG A 81 1.94 9.88 2.80
N LEU A 82 1.02 9.88 1.83
CA LEU A 82 0.96 10.91 0.79
C LEU A 82 0.66 12.29 1.39
N GLU A 83 -0.36 12.36 2.26
CA GLU A 83 -0.72 13.58 2.99
C GLU A 83 0.45 14.11 3.83
N ASN A 84 1.14 13.22 4.54
CA ASN A 84 2.31 13.56 5.35
C ASN A 84 3.59 13.76 4.54
N ARG A 85 3.55 13.68 3.20
CA ARG A 85 4.71 13.73 2.29
C ARG A 85 5.75 12.62 2.48
N THR A 86 5.47 11.63 3.32
CA THR A 86 6.35 10.49 3.62
C THR A 86 6.15 9.27 2.70
N TRP A 87 5.63 9.45 1.48
CA TRP A 87 5.26 8.32 0.61
C TRP A 87 6.45 7.43 0.20
N LEU A 88 7.62 8.04 -0.01
CA LEU A 88 8.85 7.32 -0.37
C LEU A 88 9.62 6.80 0.85
N HIS A 89 9.17 7.12 2.07
CA HIS A 89 9.84 6.70 3.30
C HIS A 89 9.55 5.23 3.59
N ASP A 90 10.49 4.56 4.26
CA ASP A 90 10.45 3.13 4.59
C ASP A 90 10.17 2.21 3.39
N ARG A 91 10.67 2.58 2.21
CA ARG A 91 10.71 1.73 1.01
C ARG A 91 12.14 1.27 0.71
N SER A 92 12.28 0.20 -0.07
CA SER A 92 13.59 -0.22 -0.57
C SER A 92 14.17 0.85 -1.51
N GLU A 93 15.50 0.93 -1.60
CA GLU A 93 16.15 1.87 -2.52
C GLU A 93 15.68 1.66 -3.97
N ARG A 94 15.55 0.40 -4.37
CA ARG A 94 15.06 0.00 -5.70
C ARG A 94 13.67 0.56 -5.98
N ASP A 95 12.74 0.44 -5.02
CA ASP A 95 11.40 0.98 -5.16
C ASP A 95 11.41 2.51 -5.26
N VAL A 96 12.26 3.19 -4.46
CA VAL A 96 12.37 4.65 -4.51
C VAL A 96 12.90 5.13 -5.86
N TYR A 97 13.98 4.52 -6.37
CA TYR A 97 14.49 4.84 -7.71
C TYR A 97 13.46 4.55 -8.79
N GLY A 98 12.79 3.40 -8.75
CA GLY A 98 11.75 3.04 -9.70
C GLY A 98 10.62 4.06 -9.74
N LEU A 99 10.09 4.43 -8.56
CA LEU A 99 9.03 5.43 -8.45
C LEU A 99 9.46 6.82 -8.94
N LEU A 100 10.70 7.25 -8.69
CA LEU A 100 11.22 8.52 -9.19
C LEU A 100 11.35 8.51 -10.72
N ILE A 101 11.85 7.42 -11.29
CA ILE A 101 11.98 7.25 -12.75
C ILE A 101 10.59 7.23 -13.40
N ASP A 102 9.64 6.49 -12.84
CA ASP A 102 8.29 6.40 -13.37
C ASP A 102 7.54 7.72 -13.26
N ALA A 103 7.69 8.44 -12.14
CA ALA A 103 7.13 9.78 -11.99
C ALA A 103 7.71 10.78 -13.01
N TYR A 104 9.01 10.68 -13.31
CA TYR A 104 9.63 11.48 -14.36
C TYR A 104 9.09 11.12 -15.76
N ARG A 105 9.01 9.83 -16.08
CA ARG A 105 8.48 9.35 -17.36
C ARG A 105 7.04 9.81 -17.58
N LEU A 106 6.20 9.65 -16.56
CA LEU A 106 4.81 10.09 -16.59
C LEU A 106 4.73 11.61 -16.80
N ARG A 107 5.53 12.40 -16.08
CA ARG A 107 5.58 13.85 -16.27
C ARG A 107 5.97 14.23 -17.70
N VAL A 108 6.99 13.58 -18.25
CA VAL A 108 7.48 13.86 -19.60
C VAL A 108 6.42 13.50 -20.65
N GLU A 109 5.74 12.38 -20.47
CA GLU A 109 4.63 11.96 -21.33
C GLU A 109 3.44 12.92 -21.24
N ASP A 110 3.08 13.38 -20.04
CA ASP A 110 2.02 14.37 -19.84
C ASP A 110 2.36 15.72 -20.49
N MET A 111 3.58 16.23 -20.32
CA MET A 111 4.00 17.47 -20.99
C MET A 111 3.91 17.36 -22.51
N TYR A 112 4.29 16.21 -23.07
CA TYR A 112 4.20 15.99 -24.51
C TYR A 112 2.77 15.84 -25.00
N ASN A 113 1.97 14.96 -24.38
CA ASN A 113 0.64 14.61 -24.85
C ASN A 113 -0.43 15.66 -24.51
N ILE A 114 -0.30 16.35 -23.38
CA ILE A 114 -1.32 17.28 -22.87
C ILE A 114 -0.93 18.72 -23.17
N GLU A 115 0.32 19.12 -22.87
CA GLU A 115 0.78 20.50 -23.06
C GLU A 115 1.35 20.74 -24.47
N GLY A 116 1.66 19.67 -25.22
CA GLY A 116 2.33 19.77 -26.52
C GLY A 116 3.78 20.23 -26.42
N GLU A 117 4.35 20.20 -25.20
CA GLU A 117 5.71 20.64 -24.92
C GLU A 117 6.66 19.46 -24.82
N ALA A 118 7.80 19.53 -25.50
CA ALA A 118 8.89 18.59 -25.36
C ALA A 118 10.15 19.31 -24.88
N ASP A 119 10.62 18.97 -23.69
CA ASP A 119 11.91 19.46 -23.19
C ASP A 119 13.03 18.95 -24.11
N ALA A 120 13.95 19.82 -24.53
CA ALA A 120 15.06 19.45 -25.42
C ALA A 120 15.93 18.33 -24.83
N ASP A 121 15.95 18.19 -23.51
CA ASP A 121 16.69 17.15 -22.78
C ASP A 121 15.91 15.83 -22.61
N SER A 122 14.73 15.72 -23.22
CA SER A 122 13.85 14.55 -23.21
C SER A 122 13.95 13.72 -24.51
N ILE A 123 13.50 12.46 -24.45
CA ILE A 123 13.36 11.58 -25.61
C ILE A 123 12.44 12.17 -26.69
N TYR A 124 11.40 12.92 -26.29
CA TYR A 124 10.48 13.58 -27.23
C TYR A 124 11.08 14.86 -27.82
N GLY A 125 12.08 15.46 -27.16
CA GLY A 125 12.81 16.64 -27.64
C GLY A 125 14.03 16.32 -28.50
N GLY A 126 14.24 15.05 -28.85
CA GLY A 126 15.36 14.61 -29.70
C GLY A 126 16.65 14.25 -28.95
N ALA A 127 16.64 14.21 -27.61
CA ALA A 127 17.80 13.74 -26.85
C ALA A 127 18.03 12.23 -27.04
N ALA A 128 19.29 11.81 -27.03
CA ALA A 128 19.66 10.38 -27.15
C ALA A 128 19.11 9.51 -26.01
N ASN A 129 18.89 10.09 -24.83
CA ASN A 129 18.23 9.46 -23.69
C ASN A 129 17.69 10.53 -22.73
N GLY A 130 16.80 10.12 -21.82
CA GLY A 130 16.16 11.03 -20.85
C GLY A 130 16.99 11.37 -19.60
N LEU A 131 18.29 11.03 -19.55
CA LEU A 131 19.09 11.18 -18.32
C LEU A 131 19.26 12.64 -17.88
N ARG A 132 19.45 13.56 -18.84
CA ARG A 132 19.60 14.99 -18.54
C ARG A 132 18.32 15.58 -17.97
N GLY A 133 17.18 15.28 -18.60
CA GLY A 133 15.88 15.68 -18.08
C GLY A 133 15.59 15.06 -16.71
N PHE A 134 15.97 13.80 -16.47
CA PHE A 134 15.81 13.15 -15.17
C PHE A 134 16.63 13.82 -14.07
N LYS A 135 17.88 14.21 -14.34
CA LYS A 135 18.72 14.96 -13.36
C LYS A 135 18.08 16.29 -12.96
N ARG A 136 17.53 17.04 -13.93
CA ARG A 136 16.77 18.27 -13.66
C ARG A 136 15.49 18.00 -12.87
N PHE A 137 14.82 16.88 -13.12
CA PHE A 137 13.68 16.44 -12.32
C PHE A 137 14.09 16.17 -10.87
N LEU A 138 15.19 15.46 -10.62
CA LEU A 138 15.69 15.22 -9.27
C LEU A 138 16.01 16.52 -8.51
N GLU A 139 16.59 17.53 -9.18
CA GLU A 139 16.80 18.85 -8.57
C GLU A 139 15.50 19.52 -8.12
N ARG A 140 14.37 19.27 -8.80
CA ARG A 140 13.05 19.76 -8.37
C ARG A 140 12.53 18.97 -7.17
N VAL A 141 12.71 17.64 -7.17
CA VAL A 141 12.30 16.78 -6.06
C VAL A 141 13.05 17.15 -4.78
N GLU A 142 14.35 17.44 -4.86
CA GLU A 142 15.18 17.84 -3.70
C GLU A 142 14.78 19.20 -3.12
N ARG A 143 14.19 20.09 -3.91
CA ARG A 143 13.64 21.37 -3.42
C ARG A 143 12.35 21.19 -2.62
N CYS A 144 11.72 20.03 -2.67
CA CYS A 144 10.49 19.72 -1.96
C CYS A 144 10.82 19.02 -0.62
N PRO A 145 10.74 19.72 0.53
CA PRO A 145 11.10 19.12 1.80
C PRO A 145 10.15 17.98 2.18
N GLY A 146 10.72 16.91 2.74
CA GLY A 146 9.99 15.76 3.29
C GLY A 146 9.63 14.66 2.30
N ILE A 147 9.79 14.87 0.98
CA ILE A 147 9.44 13.85 -0.04
C ILE A 147 10.44 12.70 -0.05
N LEU A 148 11.74 13.03 -0.05
CA LEU A 148 12.81 12.04 -0.15
C LEU A 148 13.07 11.36 1.20
N PRO A 149 13.41 10.06 1.19
CA PRO A 149 13.72 9.32 2.41
C PRO A 149 15.03 9.81 3.06
N PRO A 150 15.24 9.58 4.36
CA PRO A 150 16.39 10.12 5.11
C PRO A 150 17.76 9.64 4.61
N TRP A 151 17.81 8.48 3.95
CA TRP A 151 19.03 7.91 3.39
C TRP A 151 19.42 8.52 2.02
N TRP A 152 18.55 9.34 1.41
CA TRP A 152 18.83 9.95 0.12
C TRP A 152 19.88 11.06 0.26
N ASP A 153 20.99 10.91 -0.45
CA ASP A 153 22.11 11.85 -0.44
C ASP A 153 22.63 12.16 -1.86
N ALA A 154 23.65 13.02 -1.94
CA ALA A 154 24.27 13.40 -3.21
C ALA A 154 24.94 12.24 -3.95
N LYS A 155 25.33 11.16 -3.25
CA LYS A 155 25.89 9.96 -3.85
C LYS A 155 24.79 9.13 -4.50
N LYS A 156 23.66 8.93 -3.80
CA LYS A 156 22.46 8.26 -4.31
C LYS A 156 21.85 9.00 -5.49
N LYS A 157 21.85 10.33 -5.48
CA LYS A 157 21.45 11.13 -6.65
C LYS A 157 22.26 10.82 -7.92
N LYS A 158 23.54 10.46 -7.77
CA LYS A 158 24.46 10.24 -8.90
C LYS A 158 24.42 8.81 -9.44
N GLU A 159 24.01 7.86 -8.61
CA GLU A 159 23.80 6.44 -8.94
C GLU A 159 22.73 6.27 -10.03
#